data_AF-A0A934AHE3-F1
#
_entry.id   AF-A0A934AHE3-F1
#
_cell.length_a   1.000
_cell.length_b   1.000
_cell.length_c   1.000
_cell.angle_alpha   90.00
_cell.angle_beta   90.00
_cell.angle_gamma   90.00
#
_symmetry.space_group_name_H-M   'P 1'
#
loop_
_entity.id
_entity.type
_entity.pdbx_description
1 polymer ?
#
loop_
_entity_poly.entity_id
_entity_poly.type
_entity_poly.pdbx_seq_one_letter_code
_entity_poly.pdbx_strand_id
1 'polypeptide(L)' 'MATNLFVGNLPYNMDSDKLGQVFAAAGQVVSAKVI' A
#
# COMPACT_ATOMS: atom_id res chain seq x y z
N MET A 1 3.39 17.18 7.86
CA MET A 1 3.08 16.60 6.54
C MET A 1 2.68 15.15 6.80
N ALA A 2 1.44 14.76 6.50
CA ALA A 2 0.99 13.40 6.72
C ALA A 2 1.28 12.58 5.46
N THR A 3 2.12 11.55 5.58
CA THR A 3 2.55 10.65 4.50
C THR A 3 1.84 9.29 4.55
N ASN A 4 0.75 9.18 5.30
CA ASN A 4 0.02 7.94 5.49
C ASN A 4 -1.26 7.95 4.67
N LEU A 5 -1.38 7.01 3.73
CA LEU A 5 -2.58 6.80 2.91
C LEU A 5 -3.28 5.52 3.37
N PHE A 6 -4.56 5.62 3.73
CA PHE A 6 -5.40 4.45 4.01
C PHE A 6 -6.11 4.04 2.73
N VAL A 7 -5.87 2.82 2.28
CA VAL A 7 -6.50 2.26 1.07
C VAL A 7 -7.57 1.26 1.52
N GLY A 8 -8.84 1.61 1.28
CA GLY A 8 -9.98 0.73 1.48
C GLY A 8 -10.28 -0.09 0.21
N ASN A 9 -11.12 -1.12 0.34
CA ASN A 9 -11.56 -1.96 -0.77
C ASN A 9 -10.42 -2.74 -1.48
N LEU A 10 -9.40 -3.11 -0.71
CA LEU A 10 -8.37 -4.00 -1.20
C LEU A 10 -8.92 -5.43 -1.31
N PRO A 11 -8.70 -6.14 -2.44
CA PRO A 11 -9.04 -7.54 -2.53
C PRO A 11 -8.18 -8.37 -1.56
N TYR A 12 -8.76 -9.41 -0.95
CA TYR A 12 -8.09 -10.28 0.04
C TYR A 12 -6.84 -11.00 -0.48
N ASN A 13 -6.58 -10.95 -1.78
CA ASN A 13 -5.39 -11.51 -2.41
C ASN A 13 -4.23 -10.49 -2.53
N MET A 14 -4.41 -9.27 -2.03
CA MET A 14 -3.36 -8.27 -1.98
C MET A 14 -2.57 -8.41 -0.69
N ASP A 15 -1.32 -8.83 -0.83
CA ASP A 15 -0.34 -8.81 0.25
C ASP A 15 0.38 -7.46 0.35
N SER A 16 0.94 -7.18 1.52
CA SER A 16 1.73 -5.98 1.82
C SER A 16 2.83 -5.73 0.78
N ASP A 17 3.53 -6.79 0.35
CA ASP A 17 4.57 -6.73 -0.68
C ASP A 17 4.03 -6.28 -2.04
N LYS A 18 2.87 -6.82 -2.41
CA LYS A 18 2.24 -6.52 -3.70
C LYS A 18 1.67 -5.11 -3.72
N LEU A 19 1.17 -4.63 -2.58
CA LEU A 19 0.70 -3.26 -2.41
C LEU A 19 1.89 -2.31 -2.55
N GLY A 20 2.99 -2.62 -1.85
CA GLY A 20 4.26 -1.91 -1.98
C GLY A 20 4.71 -1.79 -3.43
N GLN A 21 4.69 -2.88 -4.19
CA GLN A 21 5.08 -2.86 -5.61
C GLN A 21 4.14 -2.05 -6.50
N VAL A 22 2.82 -2.14 -6.31
CA VAL A 22 1.85 -1.36 -7.10
C VAL A 22 2.01 0.13 -6.83
N PHE A 23 2.14 0.50 -5.55
CA PHE A 23 2.30 1.90 -5.16
C PHE A 23 3.72 2.42 -5.39
N ALA A 24 4.73 1.55 -5.53
CA ALA A 24 6.10 1.94 -5.89
C ALA A 24 6.16 2.66 -7.25
N ALA A 25 5.25 2.33 -8.18
CA ALA A 25 5.11 3.05 -9.44
C ALA A 25 4.48 4.45 -9.27
N ALA A 26 3.69 4.66 -8.22
CA ALA A 26 3.03 5.93 -7.92
C ALA A 26 3.84 6.83 -6.96
N GLY A 27 4.75 6.25 -6.17
CA GLY A 27 5.58 6.98 -5.21
C GLY A 27 6.33 6.06 -4.25
N GLN A 28 7.12 6.64 -3.34
CA GLN A 28 7.88 5.88 -2.36
C GLN A 28 6.97 5.34 -1.25
N VAL A 29 6.80 4.01 -1.20
CA VAL A 29 6.07 3.33 -0.12
C VAL A 29 7.02 3.11 1.06
N VAL A 30 6.75 3.77 2.19
CA VAL A 30 7.56 3.65 3.41
C VAL A 30 7.10 2.46 4.27
N SER A 31 5.81 2.15 4.26
CA SER A 31 5.23 1.03 4.99
C SER A 31 3.90 0.62 4.36
N ALA A 32 3.70 -0.68 4.13
CA ALA A 32 2.45 -1.27 3.69
C ALA A 32 2.02 -2.31 4.72
N LYS A 33 0.81 -2.18 5.26
CA LYS A 33 0.24 -3.13 6.21
C LYS A 33 -1.18 -3.46 5.79
N VAL A 34 -1.42 -4.73 5.45
CA VAL A 34 -2.76 -5.29 5.22
C VAL A 34 -3.29 -5.78 6.59
N ILE A 35 -4.54 -5.44 6.91
CA ILE A 35 -5.25 -5.81 8.15
C ILE A 35 -6.41 -6.73 7.84
#